data_AF-A0A2N3IF92-F1
#
_entry.id   AF-A0A2N3IF92-F1
#
_cell.length_a   1.000
_cell.length_b   1.000
_cell.length_c   1.000
_cell.angle_alpha   90.00
_cell.angle_beta   90.00
_cell.angle_gamma   90.00
#
_symmetry.space_group_name_H-M   'P 1'
#
loop_
_entity.id
_entity.type
_entity.pdbx_description
1 polymer ?
#
loop_
_entity_poly.entity_id
_entity_poly.type
_entity_poly.pdbx_seq_one_letter_code
_entity_poly.pdbx_strand_id
1 'polypeptide(L)'
;MNIEIDPNAGFCFGVVNAINKAEEILKEDNQLFCIGDIVHNNIEVDRLNAQGLQAINHDQFSKLSGKKVLFRAHGEPPTSYETAKNQNIEIIDASCPVVLNLQKKIKKAYREIKKSNGQIIIYGKKGHAEVNGLVGQTEGKAIVVENTDDLKLVNFSLPVVLFSQTTKTISGFAEISEYLKKECKNSLSINDTICRKVSNRVPLLKDFAGKHDVIIFVSGKKSSNGKLLFDVCKRTNRNSYFITCPDELNMDWFANAKSVGVSGATSTPTWLMNDTIEKIKLENKNDLSMSKIKKIGVLTSGGDAPGMNAAIRAVVRAAIYNKIEVVGVLQGYEGLIHGDFKKMKSHDVSNIIQKGGTILRSARSEEFRTVEGRKKAHEQMIANKIDALVVIGGDGTFSGARIFTQEFDIPVVGIPGTIDNDLFGTDYTIGYDTAINTVIDAVDKIRDTASAHNRLFFIEVMGRDAGFIALRSGIATGAEAILIPEKETHTQELQKYLEKGYKEHKSSGIVIVAEGDKSGGAYTIAKEIGKEHPEYDIRVSVLGHMQRGGSPSAFDRVTASTLGVAAVEALLDDQKSIMVGIVNGEVSHVSFNKTIKNKKKVKDSLMSLNDILSI
;
A
#
# COMPACT_ATOMS: atom_id res chain seq x y z
N MET A 1 22.15 -5.37 5.76
CA MET A 1 22.59 -5.25 4.35
C MET A 1 22.13 -3.89 3.84
N ASN A 2 23.02 -3.06 3.30
CA ASN A 2 22.66 -1.79 2.65
C ASN A 2 22.22 -2.07 1.21
N ILE A 3 21.03 -1.60 0.80
CA ILE A 3 20.50 -1.84 -0.55
C ILE A 3 20.22 -0.49 -1.21
N GLU A 4 20.84 -0.24 -2.37
CA GLU A 4 20.75 1.03 -3.10
C GLU A 4 20.27 0.78 -4.54
N ILE A 5 19.40 1.65 -5.06
CA ILE A 5 19.09 1.69 -6.50
C ILE A 5 20.06 2.65 -7.18
N ASP A 6 20.61 2.24 -8.32
CA ASP A 6 21.36 3.12 -9.20
C ASP A 6 20.48 4.31 -9.63
N PRO A 7 20.76 5.54 -9.16
CA PRO A 7 19.91 6.70 -9.41
C PRO A 7 19.87 7.10 -10.89
N ASN A 8 20.77 6.54 -11.71
CA ASN A 8 20.86 6.79 -13.14
C ASN A 8 20.24 5.65 -13.97
N ALA A 9 19.72 4.60 -13.32
CA ALA A 9 18.98 3.52 -13.97
C ALA A 9 17.51 3.91 -14.23
N GLY A 10 16.84 3.13 -15.06
CA GLY A 10 15.43 3.34 -15.41
C GLY A 10 15.23 3.70 -16.87
N PHE A 11 13.97 3.91 -17.26
CA PHE A 11 13.61 4.28 -18.63
C PHE A 11 14.31 5.57 -19.08
N CYS A 12 14.80 5.57 -20.32
CA CYS A 12 15.18 6.83 -20.94
C CYS A 12 13.92 7.66 -21.26
N PHE A 13 14.11 8.97 -21.41
CA PHE A 13 13.01 9.91 -21.73
C PHE A 13 12.13 9.46 -22.91
N GLY A 14 12.72 8.89 -23.96
CA GLY A 14 11.96 8.40 -25.12
C GLY A 14 11.01 7.25 -24.76
N VAL A 15 11.45 6.32 -23.91
CA VAL A 15 10.62 5.21 -23.43
C VAL A 15 9.55 5.70 -22.46
N VAL A 16 9.90 6.60 -21.53
CA VAL A 16 8.92 7.22 -20.60
C VAL A 16 7.78 7.88 -21.37
N ASN A 17 8.11 8.68 -22.39
CA ASN A 17 7.11 9.35 -23.22
C ASN A 17 6.22 8.35 -23.97
N ALA A 18 6.80 7.26 -24.51
CA ALA A 18 6.02 6.24 -25.21
C ALA A 18 5.07 5.49 -24.27
N ILE A 19 5.53 5.12 -23.07
CA ILE A 19 4.70 4.43 -22.09
C ILE A 19 3.58 5.36 -21.59
N ASN A 20 3.89 6.61 -21.23
CA ASN A 20 2.87 7.56 -20.77
C ASN A 20 1.78 7.79 -21.82
N LYS A 21 2.16 7.95 -23.10
CA LYS A 21 1.18 8.08 -24.20
C LYS A 21 0.33 6.82 -24.37
N ALA A 22 0.94 5.65 -24.24
CA ALA A 22 0.20 4.39 -24.31
C ALA A 22 -0.82 4.31 -23.17
N GLU A 23 -0.42 4.61 -21.93
CA GLU A 23 -1.29 4.57 -20.76
C GLU A 23 -2.42 5.61 -20.81
N GLU A 24 -2.15 6.81 -21.33
CA GLU A 24 -3.17 7.85 -21.51
C GLU A 24 -4.26 7.38 -22.48
N ILE A 25 -3.86 6.85 -23.65
CA ILE A 25 -4.81 6.33 -24.63
C ILE A 25 -5.52 5.08 -24.10
N LEU A 26 -4.84 4.18 -23.38
CA LEU A 26 -5.46 2.97 -22.83
C LEU A 26 -6.47 3.26 -21.71
N LYS A 27 -6.39 4.43 -21.06
CA LYS A 27 -7.40 4.89 -20.10
C LYS A 27 -8.67 5.41 -20.78
N GLU A 28 -8.51 6.03 -21.94
CA GLU A 28 -9.63 6.57 -22.73
C GLU A 28 -10.28 5.49 -23.59
N ASP A 29 -9.45 4.66 -24.23
CA ASP A 29 -9.82 3.59 -25.14
C ASP A 29 -9.28 2.26 -24.62
N ASN A 30 -10.13 1.23 -24.51
CA ASN A 30 -9.71 -0.10 -24.04
C ASN A 30 -8.81 -0.88 -25.02
N GLN A 31 -8.32 -0.28 -26.11
CA GLN A 31 -7.51 -0.95 -27.13
C GLN A 31 -6.54 -0.01 -27.85
N LEU A 32 -5.26 -0.38 -27.89
CA LEU A 32 -4.22 0.31 -28.65
C LEU A 32 -3.30 -0.69 -29.34
N PHE A 33 -2.97 -0.48 -30.61
CA PHE A 33 -1.99 -1.31 -31.33
C PHE A 33 -0.61 -0.66 -31.32
N CYS A 34 0.47 -1.43 -31.24
CA CYS A 34 1.85 -0.92 -31.31
C CYS A 34 2.67 -1.73 -32.32
N ILE A 35 3.42 -1.07 -33.20
CA ILE A 35 4.28 -1.77 -34.16
C ILE A 35 5.52 -2.33 -33.44
N GLY A 36 5.48 -3.63 -33.17
CA GLY A 36 6.41 -4.37 -32.33
C GLY A 36 6.33 -4.00 -30.85
N ASP A 37 7.19 -4.61 -30.04
CA ASP A 37 7.25 -4.33 -28.60
C ASP A 37 7.53 -2.84 -28.35
N ILE A 38 6.73 -2.22 -27.48
CA ILE A 38 6.87 -0.80 -27.10
C ILE A 38 8.20 -0.53 -26.39
N VAL A 39 8.68 -1.51 -25.61
CA VAL A 39 9.96 -1.51 -24.91
C VAL A 39 10.53 -2.93 -24.88
N HIS A 40 11.86 -3.07 -24.88
CA HIS A 40 12.53 -4.37 -24.80
C HIS A 40 12.58 -4.93 -23.35
N ASN A 41 11.43 -4.98 -22.70
CA ASN A 41 11.22 -5.56 -21.38
C ASN A 41 9.86 -6.27 -21.36
N ASN A 42 9.88 -7.60 -21.35
CA ASN A 42 8.66 -8.40 -21.47
C ASN A 42 7.69 -8.16 -20.31
N ILE A 43 8.20 -7.98 -19.08
CA ILE A 43 7.36 -7.74 -17.90
C ILE A 43 6.54 -6.45 -18.07
N GLU A 44 7.15 -5.40 -18.61
CA GLU A 44 6.43 -4.15 -18.90
C GLU A 44 5.47 -4.29 -20.09
N VAL A 45 5.86 -5.07 -21.11
CA VAL A 45 4.99 -5.36 -22.26
C VAL A 45 3.75 -6.14 -21.80
N ASP A 46 3.91 -7.15 -20.95
CA ASP A 46 2.81 -7.95 -20.41
C ASP A 46 1.86 -7.11 -19.54
N ARG A 47 2.41 -6.19 -18.75
CA ARG A 47 1.62 -5.21 -17.97
C ARG A 47 0.74 -4.36 -18.87
N LEU A 48 1.28 -3.80 -19.95
CA LEU A 48 0.52 -2.98 -20.89
C LEU A 48 -0.43 -3.81 -21.74
N ASN A 49 -0.09 -5.05 -22.08
CA ASN A 49 -0.98 -5.98 -22.76
C ASN A 49 -2.22 -6.27 -21.92
N ALA A 50 -2.07 -6.46 -20.60
CA ALA A 50 -3.19 -6.62 -19.67
C ALA A 50 -4.10 -5.38 -19.60
N GLN A 51 -3.61 -4.21 -20.01
CA GLN A 51 -4.39 -2.97 -20.12
C GLN A 51 -5.01 -2.76 -21.52
N GLY A 52 -4.76 -3.64 -22.49
CA GLY A 52 -5.32 -3.57 -23.84
C GLY A 52 -4.34 -3.14 -24.95
N LEU A 53 -3.03 -3.01 -24.65
CA LEU A 53 -2.01 -2.83 -25.69
C LEU A 53 -1.84 -4.14 -26.48
N GLN A 54 -1.74 -4.05 -27.80
CA GLN A 54 -1.45 -5.21 -28.65
C GLN A 54 -0.26 -4.92 -29.58
N ALA A 55 0.85 -5.63 -29.36
CA ALA A 55 1.98 -5.61 -30.28
C ALA A 55 1.64 -6.31 -31.59
N ILE A 56 1.89 -5.64 -32.72
CA ILE A 56 1.67 -6.13 -34.08
C ILE A 56 2.93 -6.00 -34.93
N ASN A 57 3.11 -6.88 -35.91
CA ASN A 57 4.20 -6.75 -36.89
C ASN A 57 3.79 -5.87 -38.09
N HIS A 58 4.73 -5.58 -38.99
CA HIS A 58 4.47 -4.73 -40.16
C HIS A 58 3.43 -5.33 -41.13
N ASP A 59 3.35 -6.66 -41.25
CA ASP A 59 2.36 -7.32 -42.10
C ASP A 59 0.95 -7.15 -41.54
N GLN A 60 0.78 -7.28 -40.23
CA GLN A 60 -0.48 -7.02 -39.53
C GLN A 60 -0.85 -5.54 -39.59
N PHE A 61 0.12 -4.65 -39.40
CA PHE A 61 -0.07 -3.21 -39.55
C PHE A 61 -0.59 -2.85 -40.95
N SER A 62 -0.02 -3.43 -42.00
CA SER A 62 -0.45 -3.23 -43.40
C SER A 62 -1.85 -3.77 -43.72
N LYS A 63 -2.54 -4.41 -42.78
CA LYS A 63 -3.91 -4.93 -42.94
C LYS A 63 -4.90 -4.25 -41.99
N LEU A 64 -4.42 -3.35 -41.14
CA LEU A 64 -5.24 -2.63 -40.16
C LEU A 64 -5.97 -1.47 -40.84
N SER A 65 -7.15 -1.08 -40.36
CA SER A 65 -7.83 0.13 -40.84
C SER A 65 -8.76 0.70 -39.77
N GLY A 66 -8.83 2.03 -39.66
CA GLY A 66 -9.74 2.70 -38.72
C GLY A 66 -9.41 2.47 -37.24
N LYS A 67 -8.13 2.25 -36.91
CA LYS A 67 -7.65 1.98 -35.54
C LYS A 67 -6.57 2.99 -35.13
N LYS A 68 -6.35 3.13 -33.82
CA LYS A 68 -5.21 3.86 -33.25
C LYS A 68 -3.98 2.96 -33.21
N VAL A 69 -2.86 3.44 -33.74
CA VAL A 69 -1.57 2.72 -33.74
C VAL A 69 -0.48 3.61 -33.17
N LEU A 70 0.23 3.11 -32.17
CA LEU A 70 1.37 3.75 -31.56
C LEU A 70 2.67 3.42 -32.30
N PHE A 71 3.41 4.46 -32.65
CA PHE A 71 4.79 4.34 -33.14
C PHE A 71 5.74 4.52 -31.95
N ARG A 72 6.51 3.47 -31.66
CA ARG A 72 7.43 3.42 -30.52
C ARG A 72 8.61 4.38 -30.65
N ALA A 73 9.35 4.55 -29.55
CA ALA A 73 10.44 5.53 -29.42
C ALA A 73 11.55 5.46 -30.50
N HIS A 74 11.69 4.31 -31.18
CA HIS A 74 12.68 4.07 -32.23
C HIS A 74 12.36 4.73 -33.57
N GLY A 75 11.16 5.28 -33.75
CA GLY A 75 10.74 5.88 -35.01
C GLY A 75 10.52 4.88 -36.14
N GLU A 76 9.75 5.33 -37.12
CA GLU A 76 9.31 4.51 -38.25
C GLU A 76 9.82 5.10 -39.58
N PRO A 77 9.98 4.29 -40.64
CA PRO A 77 10.34 4.78 -41.97
C PRO A 77 9.16 5.57 -42.59
N PRO A 78 9.42 6.45 -43.58
CA PRO A 78 8.38 7.26 -44.21
C PRO A 78 7.20 6.45 -44.78
N THR A 79 7.48 5.24 -45.28
CA THR A 79 6.48 4.30 -45.81
C THR A 79 5.44 3.86 -44.78
N SER A 80 5.80 3.78 -43.48
CA SER A 80 4.84 3.45 -42.41
C SER A 80 3.80 4.57 -42.23
N TYR A 81 4.22 5.83 -42.34
CA TYR A 81 3.31 6.99 -42.26
C TYR A 81 2.38 7.08 -43.48
N GLU A 82 2.90 6.78 -44.68
CA GLU A 82 2.08 6.70 -45.90
C GLU A 82 1.05 5.58 -45.80
N THR A 83 1.44 4.42 -45.29
CA THR A 83 0.53 3.27 -45.05
C THR A 83 -0.59 3.66 -44.09
N ALA A 84 -0.26 4.29 -42.96
CA ALA A 84 -1.27 4.74 -42.00
C ALA A 84 -2.26 5.74 -42.60
N LYS A 85 -1.78 6.70 -43.42
CA LYS A 85 -2.64 7.65 -44.13
C LYS A 85 -3.59 6.94 -45.10
N ASN A 86 -3.09 5.98 -45.88
CA ASN A 86 -3.88 5.25 -46.86
C ASN A 86 -4.95 4.34 -46.21
N GLN A 87 -4.71 3.91 -44.97
CA GLN A 87 -5.58 2.96 -44.25
C GLN A 87 -6.47 3.62 -43.20
N ASN A 88 -6.49 4.96 -43.14
CA ASN A 88 -7.22 5.74 -42.14
C ASN A 88 -6.87 5.30 -40.70
N ILE A 89 -5.58 5.12 -40.44
CA ILE A 89 -5.03 4.79 -39.13
C ILE A 89 -4.65 6.10 -38.42
N GLU A 90 -5.10 6.25 -37.18
CA GLU A 90 -4.68 7.36 -36.32
C GLU A 90 -3.34 7.02 -35.67
N ILE A 91 -2.31 7.83 -35.96
CA ILE A 91 -0.95 7.60 -35.48
C ILE A 91 -0.73 8.31 -34.15
N ILE A 92 -0.43 7.53 -33.11
CA ILE A 92 0.11 8.04 -31.86
C ILE A 92 1.64 7.98 -31.93
N ASP A 93 2.26 9.04 -32.44
CA ASP A 93 3.71 9.06 -32.62
C ASP A 93 4.43 9.35 -31.30
N ALA A 94 5.09 8.34 -30.76
CA ALA A 94 5.90 8.43 -29.55
C ALA A 94 7.41 8.37 -29.83
N SER A 95 7.82 8.60 -31.08
CA SER A 95 9.23 8.63 -31.49
C SER A 95 10.05 9.60 -30.65
N CYS A 96 11.23 9.16 -30.21
CA CYS A 96 12.11 10.01 -29.42
C CYS A 96 12.58 11.22 -30.24
N PRO A 97 12.57 12.47 -29.71
CA PRO A 97 13.03 13.65 -30.43
C PRO A 97 14.47 13.55 -30.96
N VAL A 98 15.34 12.82 -30.25
CA VAL A 98 16.72 12.55 -30.69
C VAL A 98 16.73 11.70 -31.96
N VAL A 99 15.89 10.67 -32.01
CA VAL A 99 15.76 9.77 -33.16
C VAL A 99 15.12 10.50 -34.34
N LEU A 100 14.05 11.28 -34.10
CA LEU A 100 13.42 12.11 -35.14
C LEU A 100 14.41 13.12 -35.75
N ASN A 101 15.25 13.74 -34.93
CA ASN A 101 16.28 14.65 -35.42
C ASN A 101 17.35 13.90 -36.23
N LEU A 102 17.74 12.70 -35.81
CA LEU A 102 18.65 11.84 -36.55
C LEU A 102 18.07 11.46 -37.92
N GLN A 103 16.81 11.03 -37.98
CA GLN A 103 16.10 10.74 -39.23
C GLN A 103 16.09 11.95 -40.17
N LYS A 104 15.81 13.16 -39.66
CA LYS A 104 15.85 14.41 -40.43
C LYS A 104 17.25 14.70 -40.98
N LYS A 105 18.30 14.53 -40.17
CA LYS A 105 19.71 14.73 -40.58
C LYS A 105 20.11 13.75 -41.68
N ILE A 106 19.78 12.46 -41.52
CA ILE A 106 20.07 11.43 -42.52
C ILE A 106 19.34 11.73 -43.83
N LYS A 107 18.05 12.09 -43.76
CA LYS A 107 17.26 12.46 -44.95
C LYS A 107 17.87 13.65 -45.70
N LYS A 108 18.32 14.67 -44.97
CA LYS A 108 19.01 15.84 -45.56
C LYS A 108 20.34 15.42 -46.21
N ALA A 109 21.19 14.71 -45.48
CA ALA A 109 22.47 14.24 -45.97
C ALA A 109 22.32 13.33 -47.21
N TYR A 110 21.32 12.46 -47.23
CA TYR A 110 21.04 11.60 -48.39
C TYR A 110 20.66 12.41 -49.64
N ARG A 111 19.81 13.45 -49.50
CA ARG A 111 19.46 14.34 -50.62
C ARG A 111 20.66 15.10 -51.18
N GLU A 112 21.59 15.49 -50.31
CA GLU A 112 22.80 16.22 -50.70
C GLU A 112 23.81 15.28 -51.38
N ILE A 113 24.10 14.13 -50.76
CA ILE A 113 25.11 13.18 -51.23
C ILE A 113 24.70 12.44 -52.51
N LYS A 114 23.39 12.31 -52.76
CA LYS A 114 22.85 11.73 -54.00
C LYS A 114 23.26 12.54 -55.24
N LYS A 115 23.52 13.84 -55.11
CA LYS A 115 24.01 14.71 -56.21
C LYS A 115 25.44 14.38 -56.64
N SER A 116 26.24 13.81 -55.74
CA SER A 116 27.64 13.43 -55.98
C SER A 116 27.86 11.91 -56.02
N ASN A 117 26.77 11.14 -56.18
CA ASN A 117 26.80 9.67 -56.21
C ASN A 117 27.51 9.03 -54.99
N GLY A 118 27.38 9.63 -53.82
CA GLY A 118 28.01 9.11 -52.59
C GLY A 118 27.12 8.17 -51.77
N GLN A 119 27.67 7.66 -50.67
CA GLN A 119 27.10 6.61 -49.83
C GLN A 119 26.80 7.10 -48.41
N ILE A 120 25.64 6.71 -47.87
CA ILE A 120 25.31 6.85 -46.45
C ILE A 120 25.65 5.54 -45.73
N ILE A 121 26.40 5.65 -44.64
CA ILE A 121 26.71 4.52 -43.75
C ILE A 121 26.02 4.75 -42.42
N ILE A 122 25.38 3.70 -41.89
CA ILE A 122 24.77 3.69 -40.56
C ILE A 122 25.48 2.62 -39.73
N TYR A 123 26.26 3.07 -38.73
CA TYR A 123 26.78 2.18 -37.70
C TYR A 123 25.64 1.77 -36.76
N GLY A 124 25.10 0.57 -36.92
CA GLY A 124 23.83 0.16 -36.31
C GLY A 124 23.63 -1.35 -36.42
N LYS A 125 22.82 -1.94 -35.54
CA LYS A 125 22.52 -3.39 -35.58
C LYS A 125 21.52 -3.70 -36.70
N LYS A 126 21.83 -4.66 -37.60
CA LYS A 126 20.94 -5.04 -38.70
C LYS A 126 19.62 -5.58 -38.14
N GLY A 127 18.51 -5.18 -38.76
CA GLY A 127 17.15 -5.55 -38.34
C GLY A 127 16.65 -4.86 -37.06
N HIS A 128 17.44 -3.98 -36.42
CA HIS A 128 16.96 -3.20 -35.29
C HIS A 128 15.93 -2.15 -35.76
N ALA A 129 14.82 -1.98 -35.03
CA ALA A 129 13.73 -1.08 -35.39
C ALA A 129 14.20 0.33 -35.76
N GLU A 130 15.01 0.95 -34.89
CA GLU A 130 15.58 2.28 -35.14
C GLU A 130 16.37 2.32 -36.46
N VAL A 131 17.23 1.32 -36.71
CA VAL A 131 18.06 1.26 -37.92
C VAL A 131 17.20 1.11 -39.17
N ASN A 132 16.13 0.31 -39.13
CA ASN A 132 15.17 0.21 -40.23
C ASN A 132 14.51 1.57 -40.52
N GLY A 133 14.12 2.30 -39.47
CA GLY A 133 13.60 3.66 -39.57
C GLY A 133 14.61 4.66 -40.16
N LEU A 134 15.90 4.53 -39.83
CA LEU A 134 16.99 5.36 -40.40
C LEU A 134 17.25 5.01 -41.87
N VAL A 135 17.34 3.73 -42.22
CA VAL A 135 17.54 3.24 -43.60
C VAL A 135 16.38 3.69 -44.49
N GLY A 136 15.15 3.67 -43.97
CA GLY A 136 13.98 4.17 -44.69
C GLY A 136 14.05 5.65 -45.09
N GLN A 137 14.86 6.47 -44.40
CA GLN A 137 15.10 7.87 -44.79
C GLN A 137 15.96 8.00 -46.05
N THR A 138 16.54 6.91 -46.53
CA THR A 138 17.47 6.85 -47.67
C THR A 138 16.95 6.02 -48.83
N GLU A 139 15.63 5.83 -48.93
CA GLU A 139 15.01 4.96 -49.95
C GLU A 139 15.56 3.52 -49.90
N GLY A 140 16.01 3.06 -48.72
CA GLY A 140 16.63 1.75 -48.55
C GLY A 140 18.09 1.63 -48.98
N LYS A 141 18.76 2.73 -49.37
CA LYS A 141 20.12 2.69 -49.96
C LYS A 141 21.27 2.79 -48.95
N ALA A 142 21.01 3.16 -47.70
CA ALA A 142 22.07 3.24 -46.69
C ALA A 142 22.68 1.87 -46.40
N ILE A 143 24.00 1.85 -46.21
CA ILE A 143 24.75 0.64 -45.84
C ILE A 143 24.79 0.55 -44.31
N VAL A 144 24.30 -0.56 -43.77
CA VAL A 144 24.34 -0.82 -42.33
C VAL A 144 25.58 -1.62 -41.98
N VAL A 145 26.40 -1.08 -41.08
CA VAL A 145 27.65 -1.70 -40.61
C VAL A 145 27.55 -1.97 -39.10
N GLU A 146 27.80 -3.21 -38.69
CA GLU A 146 27.81 -3.60 -37.27
C GLU A 146 29.20 -3.59 -36.65
N ASN A 147 30.23 -3.86 -37.46
CA ASN A 147 31.64 -3.95 -37.11
C ASN A 147 32.51 -3.61 -38.35
N THR A 148 33.83 -3.65 -38.19
CA THR A 148 34.79 -3.33 -39.25
C THR A 148 34.71 -4.27 -40.46
N ASP A 149 34.33 -5.54 -40.26
CA ASP A 149 34.21 -6.53 -41.35
C ASP A 149 33.10 -6.18 -42.35
N ASP A 150 32.06 -5.47 -41.90
CA ASP A 150 30.99 -4.98 -42.77
C ASP A 150 31.46 -3.83 -43.68
N LEU A 151 32.61 -3.20 -43.41
CA LEU A 151 33.14 -2.10 -44.24
C LEU A 151 33.56 -2.56 -45.64
N LYS A 152 33.70 -3.86 -45.88
CA LYS A 152 33.87 -4.43 -47.24
C LYS A 152 32.70 -4.10 -48.19
N LEU A 153 31.55 -3.71 -47.65
CA LEU A 153 30.38 -3.27 -48.44
C LEU A 153 30.49 -1.83 -48.93
N VAL A 154 31.47 -1.06 -48.43
CA VAL A 154 31.65 0.36 -48.71
C VAL A 154 32.61 0.55 -49.89
N ASN A 155 32.27 1.45 -50.82
CA ASN A 155 33.17 1.83 -51.90
C ASN A 155 33.92 3.10 -51.50
N PHE A 156 35.15 2.92 -51.01
CA PHE A 156 35.99 4.00 -50.48
C PHE A 156 36.42 5.07 -51.52
N SER A 157 36.15 4.85 -52.81
CA SER A 157 36.38 5.83 -53.87
C SER A 157 35.25 6.86 -54.01
N LEU A 158 34.07 6.59 -53.43
CA LEU A 158 32.92 7.48 -53.44
C LEU A 158 32.89 8.39 -52.20
N PRO A 159 32.19 9.55 -52.25
CA PRO A 159 31.94 10.33 -51.04
C PRO A 159 31.15 9.53 -50.00
N VAL A 160 31.51 9.64 -48.72
CA VAL A 160 30.91 8.86 -47.63
C VAL A 160 30.43 9.78 -46.51
N VAL A 161 29.21 9.53 -46.00
CA VAL A 161 28.71 10.15 -44.77
C VAL A 161 28.35 9.06 -43.77
N LEU A 162 28.99 9.07 -42.60
CA LEU A 162 28.74 8.15 -41.50
C LEU A 162 27.78 8.75 -40.47
N PHE A 163 26.79 7.96 -40.06
CA PHE A 163 25.93 8.17 -38.90
C PHE A 163 25.97 6.94 -37.99
N SER A 164 25.43 7.06 -36.78
CA SER A 164 25.33 5.97 -35.81
C SER A 164 23.93 5.84 -35.21
N GLN A 165 23.54 4.60 -34.93
CA GLN A 165 22.39 4.29 -34.08
C GLN A 165 22.63 4.86 -32.67
N THR A 166 21.58 5.40 -32.05
CA THR A 166 21.67 6.14 -30.80
C THR A 166 22.17 5.32 -29.60
N THR A 167 22.03 3.98 -29.65
CA THR A 167 22.41 3.04 -28.58
C THR A 167 23.72 2.30 -28.81
N LYS A 168 24.46 2.60 -29.89
CA LYS A 168 25.76 1.98 -30.16
C LYS A 168 26.87 2.56 -29.26
N THR A 169 27.97 1.81 -29.15
CA THR A 169 29.12 2.18 -28.30
C THR A 169 29.98 3.27 -28.92
N ILE A 170 30.53 4.15 -28.08
CA ILE A 170 31.47 5.20 -28.53
C ILE A 170 32.76 4.58 -29.09
N SER A 171 33.28 3.52 -28.44
CA SER A 171 34.52 2.86 -28.87
C SER A 171 34.38 2.22 -30.26
N GLY A 172 33.29 1.50 -30.51
CA GLY A 172 33.05 0.92 -31.83
C GLY A 172 32.81 1.97 -32.91
N PHE A 173 32.18 3.10 -32.57
CA PHE A 173 32.07 4.22 -33.52
C PHE A 173 33.42 4.85 -33.84
N ALA A 174 34.31 4.98 -32.84
CA ALA A 174 35.67 5.47 -33.03
C ALA A 174 36.47 4.54 -33.96
N GLU A 175 36.40 3.22 -33.76
CA GLU A 175 37.06 2.22 -34.59
C GLU A 175 36.61 2.30 -36.06
N ILE A 176 35.31 2.34 -36.31
CA ILE A 176 34.75 2.53 -37.66
C ILE A 176 35.19 3.87 -38.26
N SER A 177 35.19 4.93 -37.45
CA SER A 177 35.58 6.27 -37.89
C SER A 177 37.05 6.34 -38.28
N GLU A 178 37.95 5.73 -37.50
CA GLU A 178 39.38 5.66 -37.78
C GLU A 178 39.67 4.84 -39.03
N TYR A 179 39.00 3.70 -39.18
CA TYR A 179 39.11 2.89 -40.39
C TYR A 179 38.69 3.69 -41.63
N LEU A 180 37.54 4.37 -41.59
CA LEU A 180 37.07 5.18 -42.71
C LEU A 180 38.00 6.36 -43.01
N LYS A 181 38.55 7.03 -42.00
CA LYS A 181 39.54 8.11 -42.21
C LYS A 181 40.81 7.60 -42.91
N LYS A 182 41.18 6.35 -42.70
CA LYS A 182 42.36 5.74 -43.31
C LYS A 182 42.10 5.30 -44.76
N GLU A 183 40.94 4.71 -45.04
CA GLU A 183 40.65 4.05 -46.32
C GLU A 183 39.92 4.96 -47.33
N CYS A 184 39.08 5.90 -46.89
CA CYS A 184 38.34 6.79 -47.79
C CYS A 184 39.27 7.74 -48.54
N LYS A 185 39.21 7.71 -49.88
CA LYS A 185 40.02 8.54 -50.78
C LYS A 185 39.32 9.83 -51.21
N ASN A 186 38.03 9.94 -50.93
CA ASN A 186 37.17 11.06 -51.31
C ASN A 186 36.57 11.73 -50.06
N SER A 187 35.66 12.68 -50.23
CA SER A 187 35.01 13.41 -49.13
C SER A 187 34.38 12.47 -48.10
N LEU A 188 34.74 12.65 -46.82
CA LEU A 188 34.25 11.89 -45.68
C LEU A 188 33.65 12.83 -44.63
N SER A 189 32.40 12.62 -44.27
CA SER A 189 31.73 13.31 -43.17
C SER A 189 31.34 12.31 -42.08
N ILE A 190 31.82 12.54 -40.85
CA ILE A 190 31.54 11.67 -39.71
C ILE A 190 30.63 12.40 -38.73
N ASN A 191 29.45 11.84 -38.48
CA ASN A 191 28.45 12.41 -37.60
C ASN A 191 28.24 11.46 -36.41
N ASP A 192 28.81 11.82 -35.25
CA ASP A 192 28.50 11.13 -33.99
C ASP A 192 27.06 11.47 -33.58
N THR A 193 26.19 10.47 -33.65
CA THR A 193 24.76 10.58 -33.35
C THR A 193 24.35 9.64 -32.22
N ILE A 194 25.32 9.15 -31.44
CA ILE A 194 25.09 8.37 -30.24
C ILE A 194 24.42 9.24 -29.17
N CYS A 195 23.38 8.73 -28.52
CA CYS A 195 22.71 9.46 -27.46
C CYS A 195 23.59 9.50 -26.21
N ARG A 196 23.98 10.71 -25.77
CA ARG A 196 24.79 10.90 -24.56
C ARG A 196 24.11 10.41 -23.27
N LYS A 197 22.77 10.40 -23.22
CA LYS A 197 22.04 9.79 -22.08
C LYS A 197 22.24 8.28 -21.99
N VAL A 198 22.53 7.61 -23.10
CA VAL A 198 22.80 6.16 -23.13
C VAL A 198 24.30 5.91 -22.92
N SER A 199 25.17 6.62 -23.63
CA SER A 199 26.61 6.37 -23.54
C SER A 199 27.23 6.81 -22.21
N ASN A 200 26.71 7.85 -21.56
CA ASN A 200 27.16 8.27 -20.23
C ASN A 200 26.74 7.28 -19.11
N ARG A 201 25.85 6.31 -19.39
CA ARG A 201 25.51 5.27 -18.40
C ARG A 201 26.70 4.39 -18.06
N VAL A 202 27.58 4.11 -19.02
CA VAL A 202 28.73 3.23 -18.82
C VAL A 202 29.66 3.72 -17.69
N PRO A 203 30.20 4.95 -17.70
CA PRO A 203 31.07 5.42 -16.62
C PRO A 203 30.34 5.50 -15.27
N LEU A 204 29.08 5.93 -15.24
CA LEU A 204 28.29 6.02 -14.00
C LEU A 204 28.00 4.64 -13.40
N LEU A 205 27.69 3.67 -14.25
CA LEU A 205 27.43 2.30 -13.84
C LEU A 205 28.69 1.60 -13.32
N LYS A 206 29.87 1.93 -13.87
CA LYS A 206 31.15 1.45 -13.32
C LYS A 206 31.37 1.98 -11.90
N ASP A 207 31.16 3.27 -11.67
CA ASP A 207 31.30 3.86 -10.33
C ASP A 207 30.29 3.24 -9.35
N PHE A 208 29.03 3.08 -9.76
CA PHE A 208 28.00 2.44 -8.93
C PHE A 208 28.32 0.96 -8.63
N ALA A 209 28.71 0.19 -9.65
CA ALA A 209 29.04 -1.23 -9.50
C ALA A 209 30.25 -1.47 -8.60
N GLY A 210 31.22 -0.55 -8.61
CA GLY A 210 32.42 -0.64 -7.78
C GLY A 210 32.20 -0.35 -6.29
N LYS A 211 31.08 0.28 -5.92
CA LYS A 211 30.75 0.64 -4.53
C LYS A 211 29.98 -0.44 -3.76
N HIS A 212 29.54 -1.49 -4.45
CA HIS A 212 28.67 -2.53 -3.87
C HIS A 212 29.33 -3.89 -3.88
N ASP A 213 29.01 -4.76 -2.92
CA ASP A 213 29.52 -6.13 -2.87
C ASP A 213 28.85 -7.03 -3.92
N VAL A 214 27.56 -6.80 -4.16
CA VAL A 214 26.73 -7.52 -5.14
C VAL A 214 25.96 -6.53 -6.00
N ILE A 215 25.84 -6.83 -7.29
CA ILE A 215 24.99 -6.07 -8.22
C ILE A 215 23.90 -6.96 -8.78
N ILE A 216 22.65 -6.55 -8.63
CA ILE A 216 21.52 -7.14 -9.33
C ILE A 216 21.15 -6.23 -10.51
N PHE A 217 21.37 -6.73 -11.72
CA PHE A 217 21.09 -6.02 -12.96
C PHE A 217 19.80 -6.52 -13.59
N VAL A 218 18.78 -5.69 -13.57
CA VAL A 218 17.44 -6.02 -14.04
C VAL A 218 17.26 -5.58 -15.49
N SER A 219 17.01 -6.50 -16.42
CA SER A 219 16.70 -6.14 -17.81
C SER A 219 16.03 -7.28 -18.59
N GLY A 220 15.34 -6.97 -19.69
CA GLY A 220 14.78 -7.98 -20.58
C GLY A 220 15.86 -8.75 -21.35
N LYS A 221 15.69 -10.08 -21.52
CA LYS A 221 16.62 -10.98 -22.22
C LYS A 221 16.95 -10.54 -23.66
N LYS A 222 16.03 -9.83 -24.33
CA LYS A 222 16.21 -9.31 -25.71
C LYS A 222 16.90 -7.93 -25.76
N SER A 223 17.09 -7.24 -24.64
CA SER A 223 17.65 -5.89 -24.60
C SER A 223 19.14 -5.88 -24.94
N SER A 224 19.50 -5.40 -26.14
CA SER A 224 20.91 -5.32 -26.56
C SER A 224 21.71 -4.32 -25.70
N ASN A 225 21.10 -3.18 -25.32
CA ASN A 225 21.69 -2.25 -24.37
C ASN A 225 21.79 -2.83 -22.96
N GLY A 226 20.80 -3.64 -22.55
CA GLY A 226 20.83 -4.35 -21.27
C GLY A 226 22.02 -5.31 -21.15
N LYS A 227 22.28 -6.11 -22.20
CA LYS A 227 23.46 -7.01 -22.24
C LYS A 227 24.77 -6.25 -22.13
N LEU A 228 24.92 -5.17 -22.90
CA LEU A 228 26.12 -4.33 -22.87
C LEU A 228 26.37 -3.75 -21.47
N LEU A 229 25.34 -3.16 -20.84
CA LEU A 229 25.46 -2.55 -19.52
C LEU A 229 25.70 -3.60 -18.42
N PHE A 230 25.09 -4.78 -18.54
CA PHE A 230 25.39 -5.89 -17.65
C PHE A 230 26.85 -6.37 -17.77
N ASP A 231 27.40 -6.46 -18.99
CA ASP A 231 28.80 -6.83 -19.20
C ASP A 231 29.76 -5.79 -18.61
N VAL A 232 29.34 -4.52 -18.51
CA VAL A 232 30.09 -3.47 -17.80
C VAL A 232 30.05 -3.74 -16.29
N CYS A 233 28.86 -4.00 -15.71
CA CYS A 233 28.73 -4.41 -14.31
C CYS A 233 29.61 -5.62 -14.00
N LYS A 234 29.52 -6.69 -14.80
CA LYS A 234 30.23 -7.95 -14.58
C LYS A 234 31.76 -7.80 -14.64
N ARG A 235 32.26 -6.91 -15.50
CA ARG A 235 33.69 -6.58 -15.59
C ARG A 235 34.19 -5.76 -14.40
N THR A 236 33.36 -4.85 -13.89
CA THR A 236 33.71 -4.02 -12.72
C THR A 236 33.53 -4.77 -11.40
N ASN A 237 32.45 -5.54 -11.27
CA ASN A 237 32.08 -6.33 -10.12
C ASN A 237 31.69 -7.74 -10.56
N ARG A 238 32.53 -8.73 -10.20
CA ARG A 238 32.33 -10.14 -10.56
C ARG A 238 31.04 -10.73 -9.95
N ASN A 239 30.55 -10.17 -8.85
CA ASN A 239 29.29 -10.54 -8.19
C ASN A 239 28.09 -9.76 -8.78
N SER A 240 28.11 -9.53 -10.09
CA SER A 240 26.96 -9.00 -10.83
C SER A 240 26.12 -10.16 -11.39
N TYR A 241 24.81 -10.10 -11.18
CA TYR A 241 23.84 -11.10 -11.64
C TYR A 241 22.76 -10.45 -12.50
N PHE A 242 22.36 -11.14 -13.58
CA PHE A 242 21.35 -10.66 -14.50
C PHE A 242 20.02 -11.34 -14.18
N ILE A 243 18.97 -10.55 -13.99
CA ILE A 243 17.61 -11.06 -13.81
C ILE A 243 16.61 -10.32 -14.71
N THR A 244 15.52 -10.98 -15.05
CA THR A 244 14.38 -10.40 -15.76
C THR A 244 13.23 -10.00 -14.85
N CYS A 245 13.05 -10.72 -13.74
CA CYS A 245 12.04 -10.46 -12.72
C CYS A 245 12.58 -10.84 -11.32
N PRO A 246 11.96 -10.33 -10.23
CA PRO A 246 12.37 -10.64 -8.86
C PRO A 246 12.38 -12.13 -8.51
N ASP A 247 11.59 -12.96 -9.19
CA ASP A 247 11.52 -14.40 -8.92
C ASP A 247 12.78 -15.16 -9.37
N GLU A 248 13.60 -14.57 -10.24
CA GLU A 248 14.89 -15.14 -10.66
C GLU A 248 16.03 -14.86 -9.65
N LEU A 249 15.74 -14.17 -8.53
CA LEU A 249 16.72 -13.92 -7.48
C LEU A 249 17.13 -15.23 -6.77
N ASN A 250 18.43 -15.48 -6.69
CA ASN A 250 18.98 -16.52 -5.82
C ASN A 250 19.59 -15.87 -4.57
N MET A 251 19.12 -16.28 -3.40
CA MET A 251 19.55 -15.70 -2.12
C MET A 251 21.01 -16.02 -1.76
N ASP A 252 21.57 -17.11 -2.27
CA ASP A 252 22.98 -17.47 -2.07
C ASP A 252 23.95 -16.39 -2.58
N TRP A 253 23.50 -15.57 -3.55
CA TRP A 253 24.27 -14.45 -4.06
C TRP A 253 24.59 -13.40 -2.99
N PHE A 254 23.78 -13.33 -1.93
CA PHE A 254 23.87 -12.30 -0.90
C PHE A 254 24.51 -12.77 0.41
N ALA A 255 24.85 -14.05 0.56
CA ALA A 255 25.25 -14.66 1.84
C ALA A 255 26.37 -13.92 2.60
N ASN A 256 27.27 -13.24 1.88
CA ASN A 256 28.37 -12.45 2.46
C ASN A 256 28.36 -10.97 2.06
N ALA A 257 27.26 -10.48 1.48
CA ALA A 257 27.17 -9.11 0.97
C ALA A 257 26.76 -8.13 2.08
N LYS A 258 27.56 -7.10 2.31
CA LYS A 258 27.21 -5.96 3.17
C LYS A 258 26.43 -4.90 2.40
N SER A 259 26.70 -4.77 1.10
CA SER A 259 26.02 -3.84 0.20
C SER A 259 25.54 -4.50 -1.10
N VAL A 260 24.32 -4.17 -1.51
CA VAL A 260 23.70 -4.64 -2.75
C VAL A 260 23.26 -3.44 -3.57
N GLY A 261 23.72 -3.34 -4.80
CA GLY A 261 23.26 -2.33 -5.76
C GLY A 261 22.27 -2.96 -6.74
N VAL A 262 21.11 -2.36 -6.92
CA VAL A 262 20.13 -2.72 -7.96
C VAL A 262 20.22 -1.71 -9.09
N SER A 263 20.49 -2.17 -10.31
CA SER A 263 20.56 -1.32 -11.49
C SER A 263 19.79 -1.94 -12.65
N GLY A 264 19.62 -1.18 -13.72
CA GLY A 264 18.90 -1.61 -14.90
C GLY A 264 19.32 -0.89 -16.17
N ALA A 265 18.83 -1.44 -17.27
CA ALA A 265 19.00 -0.84 -18.58
C ALA A 265 18.10 0.39 -18.76
N THR A 266 18.29 1.12 -19.84
CA THR A 266 17.40 2.23 -20.26
C THR A 266 15.99 1.79 -20.69
N SER A 267 15.70 0.50 -20.53
CA SER A 267 14.44 -0.19 -20.85
C SER A 267 13.87 -0.90 -19.62
N THR A 268 14.41 -0.63 -18.43
CA THR A 268 13.96 -1.25 -17.18
C THR A 268 13.09 -0.24 -16.43
N PRO A 269 11.86 -0.59 -16.05
CA PRO A 269 11.02 0.29 -15.23
C PRO A 269 11.55 0.42 -13.81
N THR A 270 11.36 1.59 -13.20
CA THR A 270 11.73 1.83 -11.79
C THR A 270 10.96 0.94 -10.82
N TRP A 271 9.68 0.70 -11.09
CA TRP A 271 8.84 -0.16 -10.26
C TRP A 271 9.40 -1.59 -10.16
N LEU A 272 9.92 -2.15 -11.26
CA LEU A 272 10.49 -3.50 -11.27
C LEU A 272 11.80 -3.60 -10.46
N MET A 273 12.60 -2.52 -10.47
CA MET A 273 13.79 -2.43 -9.61
C MET A 273 13.40 -2.28 -8.13
N ASN A 274 12.33 -1.55 -7.82
CA ASN A 274 11.79 -1.45 -6.47
C ASN A 274 11.27 -2.81 -5.98
N ASP A 275 10.50 -3.54 -6.79
CA ASP A 275 10.00 -4.88 -6.45
C ASP A 275 11.16 -5.86 -6.20
N THR A 276 12.25 -5.72 -6.97
CA THR A 276 13.48 -6.48 -6.74
C THR A 276 14.07 -6.18 -5.36
N ILE A 277 14.14 -4.90 -4.96
CA ILE A 277 14.59 -4.51 -3.62
C ILE A 277 13.67 -5.06 -2.53
N GLU A 278 12.35 -4.92 -2.69
CA GLU A 278 11.39 -5.39 -1.69
C GLU A 278 11.49 -6.91 -1.53
N LYS A 279 11.67 -7.66 -2.62
CA LYS A 279 11.93 -9.10 -2.56
C LYS A 279 13.25 -9.42 -1.84
N ILE A 280 14.34 -8.71 -2.13
CA ILE A 280 15.62 -8.87 -1.43
C ILE A 280 15.46 -8.57 0.07
N LYS A 281 14.71 -7.52 0.44
CA LYS A 281 14.45 -7.18 1.84
C LYS A 281 13.60 -8.24 2.54
N LEU A 282 12.54 -8.70 1.89
CA LEU A 282 11.60 -9.67 2.44
C LEU A 282 12.26 -11.05 2.61
N GLU A 283 13.09 -11.47 1.65
CA GLU A 283 13.84 -12.71 1.74
C GLU A 283 15.04 -12.61 2.69
N ASN A 284 15.70 -11.45 2.81
CA ASN A 284 16.65 -11.21 3.90
C ASN A 284 15.96 -11.21 5.27
N LYS A 285 14.71 -10.72 5.38
CA LYS A 285 13.89 -10.87 6.60
C LYS A 285 13.60 -12.35 6.86
N ASN A 286 13.39 -13.17 5.82
CA ASN A 286 13.21 -14.62 5.95
C ASN A 286 14.50 -15.38 6.31
N ASP A 287 15.68 -14.93 5.88
CA ASP A 287 16.97 -15.52 6.31
C ASP A 287 17.41 -15.02 7.71
N LEU A 288 16.84 -13.89 8.15
CA LEU A 288 16.77 -13.44 9.54
C LEU A 288 15.61 -14.07 10.33
N SER A 289 14.89 -15.07 9.78
CA SER A 289 13.78 -15.77 10.49
C SER A 289 14.25 -16.78 11.56
N MET A 290 15.24 -16.39 12.34
CA MET A 290 14.98 -16.38 13.78
C MET A 290 14.43 -15.00 14.11
N SER A 291 13.10 -14.84 14.04
CA SER A 291 12.39 -13.75 14.70
C SER A 291 13.13 -13.39 16.01
N LYS A 292 13.59 -12.13 16.16
CA LYS A 292 14.16 -11.66 17.43
C LYS A 292 13.20 -11.94 18.58
N ILE A 293 11.89 -11.92 18.29
CA ILE A 293 10.82 -12.22 19.21
C ILE A 293 10.65 -13.73 19.29
N LYS A 294 11.16 -14.32 20.37
CA LYS A 294 10.96 -15.73 20.73
C LYS A 294 9.84 -15.90 21.74
N LYS A 295 9.51 -14.84 22.48
CA LYS A 295 8.45 -14.85 23.51
C LYS A 295 7.68 -13.53 23.56
N ILE A 296 6.36 -13.62 23.54
CA ILE A 296 5.47 -12.45 23.70
C ILE A 296 4.63 -12.53 24.97
N GLY A 297 4.34 -11.37 25.56
CA GLY A 297 3.33 -11.21 26.61
C GLY A 297 2.01 -10.72 26.01
N VAL A 298 0.88 -11.22 26.50
CA VAL A 298 -0.45 -10.67 26.18
C VAL A 298 -1.15 -10.24 27.46
N LEU A 299 -1.74 -9.06 27.47
CA LEU A 299 -2.45 -8.51 28.62
C LEU A 299 -3.74 -7.79 28.22
N THR A 300 -4.69 -7.75 29.15
CA THR A 300 -5.91 -6.93 29.05
C THR A 300 -5.88 -5.85 30.10
N SER A 301 -6.19 -4.61 29.72
CA SER A 301 -6.17 -3.45 30.62
C SER A 301 -7.31 -2.48 30.29
N GLY A 302 -7.86 -1.83 31.31
CA GLY A 302 -9.03 -0.96 31.21
C GLY A 302 -10.33 -1.67 31.62
N GLY A 303 -11.48 -1.07 31.26
CA GLY A 303 -12.78 -1.73 31.41
C GLY A 303 -12.84 -2.98 30.52
N ASP A 304 -13.44 -4.06 31.02
CA ASP A 304 -13.63 -5.26 30.22
C ASP A 304 -14.67 -5.03 29.12
N ALA A 305 -14.49 -5.76 28.02
CA ALA A 305 -15.37 -5.69 26.86
C ALA A 305 -15.60 -7.11 26.30
N PRO A 306 -16.83 -7.44 25.84
CA PRO A 306 -17.10 -8.75 25.26
C PRO A 306 -16.21 -8.98 24.03
N GLY A 307 -15.46 -10.09 24.03
CA GLY A 307 -14.56 -10.45 22.92
C GLY A 307 -13.07 -10.31 23.26
N MET A 308 -12.70 -9.74 24.41
CA MET A 308 -11.30 -9.75 24.88
C MET A 308 -10.73 -11.18 24.95
N ASN A 309 -11.52 -12.16 25.41
CA ASN A 309 -11.11 -13.57 25.40
C ASN A 309 -10.89 -14.14 23.98
N ALA A 310 -11.66 -13.69 23.00
CA ALA A 310 -11.46 -14.08 21.61
C ALA A 310 -10.16 -13.51 21.04
N ALA A 311 -9.82 -12.26 21.39
CA ALA A 311 -8.53 -11.65 21.05
C ALA A 311 -7.35 -12.38 21.71
N ILE A 312 -7.42 -12.64 23.03
CA ILE A 312 -6.40 -13.43 23.75
C ILE A 312 -6.20 -14.79 23.07
N ARG A 313 -7.29 -15.50 22.74
CA ARG A 313 -7.24 -16.79 22.04
C ARG A 313 -6.51 -16.67 20.71
N ALA A 314 -6.82 -15.65 19.92
CA ALA A 314 -6.22 -15.46 18.60
C ALA A 314 -4.72 -15.13 18.70
N VAL A 315 -4.33 -14.23 19.60
CA VAL A 315 -2.91 -13.91 19.87
C VAL A 315 -2.15 -15.17 20.28
N VAL A 316 -2.67 -15.95 21.24
CA VAL A 316 -2.02 -17.19 21.71
C VAL A 316 -1.89 -18.20 20.57
N ARG A 317 -2.94 -18.41 19.78
CA ARG A 317 -2.90 -19.39 18.67
C ARG A 317 -1.98 -18.94 17.54
N ALA A 318 -1.99 -17.65 17.18
CA ALA A 318 -1.12 -17.09 16.16
C ALA A 318 0.36 -17.15 16.57
N ALA A 319 0.68 -16.86 17.83
CA ALA A 319 2.04 -16.99 18.36
C ALA A 319 2.53 -18.45 18.29
N ILE A 320 1.72 -19.40 18.76
CA ILE A 320 2.05 -20.83 18.71
C ILE A 320 2.24 -21.31 17.27
N TYR A 321 1.37 -20.89 16.35
CA TYR A 321 1.48 -21.21 14.92
C TYR A 321 2.83 -20.74 14.34
N ASN A 322 3.28 -19.56 14.74
CA ASN A 322 4.57 -18.99 14.35
C ASN A 322 5.75 -19.45 15.24
N LYS A 323 5.58 -20.50 16.06
CA LYS A 323 6.61 -21.08 16.95
C LYS A 323 7.16 -20.08 17.99
N ILE A 324 6.34 -19.11 18.41
CA ILE A 324 6.66 -18.12 19.45
C ILE A 324 6.05 -18.58 20.79
N GLU A 325 6.82 -18.48 21.86
CA GLU A 325 6.30 -18.70 23.22
C GLU A 325 5.38 -17.54 23.64
N VAL A 326 4.31 -17.83 24.37
CA VAL A 326 3.38 -16.79 24.83
C VAL A 326 3.11 -16.92 26.33
N VAL A 327 3.09 -15.78 27.01
CA VAL A 327 2.67 -15.65 28.41
C VAL A 327 1.49 -14.69 28.51
N GLY A 328 0.49 -15.06 29.31
CA GLY A 328 -0.58 -14.16 29.73
C GLY A 328 -0.11 -13.38 30.96
N VAL A 329 -0.22 -12.07 30.92
CA VAL A 329 0.02 -11.20 32.07
C VAL A 329 -1.31 -11.00 32.80
N LEU A 330 -1.38 -11.44 34.05
CA LEU A 330 -2.59 -11.29 34.83
C LEU A 330 -2.76 -9.84 35.30
N GLN A 331 -4.00 -9.37 35.46
CA GLN A 331 -4.30 -8.05 36.04
C GLN A 331 -3.68 -6.86 35.29
N GLY A 332 -3.49 -6.99 33.98
CA GLY A 332 -3.01 -5.89 33.13
C GLY A 332 -1.59 -5.44 33.47
N TYR A 333 -1.38 -4.12 33.56
CA TYR A 333 -0.07 -3.55 33.87
C TYR A 333 0.39 -3.84 35.31
N GLU A 334 -0.53 -4.08 36.24
CA GLU A 334 -0.18 -4.39 37.63
C GLU A 334 0.57 -5.71 37.72
N GLY A 335 0.07 -6.76 37.07
CA GLY A 335 0.79 -8.02 37.01
C GLY A 335 2.05 -7.96 36.15
N LEU A 336 2.18 -7.01 35.22
CA LEU A 336 3.43 -6.79 34.50
C LEU A 336 4.53 -6.29 35.45
N ILE A 337 4.18 -5.41 36.39
CA ILE A 337 5.09 -4.85 37.42
C ILE A 337 5.50 -5.94 38.42
N HIS A 338 4.54 -6.76 38.87
CA HIS A 338 4.78 -7.79 39.90
C HIS A 338 5.32 -9.11 39.34
N GLY A 339 5.31 -9.30 38.01
CA GLY A 339 5.76 -10.52 37.36
C GLY A 339 4.73 -11.65 37.37
N ASP A 340 3.44 -11.33 37.44
CA ASP A 340 2.32 -12.28 37.44
C ASP A 340 2.07 -12.86 36.03
N PHE A 341 3.00 -13.71 35.59
CA PHE A 341 2.98 -14.33 34.27
C PHE A 341 2.46 -15.78 34.32
N LYS A 342 1.53 -16.09 33.43
CA LYS A 342 1.06 -17.46 33.19
C LYS A 342 1.52 -17.92 31.80
N LYS A 343 2.27 -19.01 31.71
CA LYS A 343 2.60 -19.62 30.40
C LYS A 343 1.32 -20.09 29.71
N MET A 344 1.13 -19.71 28.45
CA MET A 344 -0.07 -20.02 27.69
C MET A 344 0.24 -21.07 26.61
N LYS A 345 -0.57 -22.14 26.59
CA LYS A 345 -0.57 -23.19 25.57
C LYS A 345 -1.90 -23.15 24.80
N SER A 346 -1.96 -23.88 23.69
CA SER A 346 -3.17 -23.93 22.84
C SER A 346 -4.43 -24.36 23.61
N HIS A 347 -4.30 -25.26 24.59
CA HIS A 347 -5.43 -25.71 25.41
C HIS A 347 -5.88 -24.67 26.45
N ASP A 348 -4.99 -23.79 26.93
CA ASP A 348 -5.34 -22.75 27.94
C ASP A 348 -6.34 -21.73 27.40
N VAL A 349 -6.42 -21.59 26.06
CA VAL A 349 -7.37 -20.72 25.36
C VAL A 349 -8.48 -21.50 24.66
N SER A 350 -8.70 -22.75 25.07
CA SER A 350 -9.84 -23.54 24.60
C SER A 350 -11.10 -23.18 25.38
N ASN A 351 -12.24 -23.17 24.69
CA ASN A 351 -13.55 -22.89 25.30
C ASN A 351 -13.67 -21.50 25.98
N ILE A 352 -12.92 -20.50 25.48
CA ILE A 352 -13.03 -19.10 25.96
C ILE A 352 -13.59 -18.14 24.93
N ILE A 353 -13.71 -18.53 23.65
CA ILE A 353 -14.10 -17.62 22.56
C ILE A 353 -15.48 -16.99 22.75
N GLN A 354 -16.39 -17.71 23.41
CA GLN A 354 -17.75 -17.28 23.72
C GLN A 354 -17.89 -16.63 25.10
N LYS A 355 -16.82 -16.56 25.90
CA LYS A 355 -16.90 -16.01 27.26
C LYS A 355 -16.74 -14.49 27.22
N GLY A 356 -17.65 -13.78 27.89
CA GLY A 356 -17.48 -12.38 28.22
C GLY A 356 -16.31 -12.14 29.19
N GLY A 357 -16.00 -10.87 29.44
CA GLY A 357 -14.88 -10.47 30.29
C GLY A 357 -13.51 -10.90 29.75
N THR A 358 -12.54 -11.08 30.66
CA THR A 358 -11.18 -11.51 30.34
C THR A 358 -10.66 -12.56 31.33
N ILE A 359 -10.13 -13.68 30.83
CA ILE A 359 -9.48 -14.71 31.65
C ILE A 359 -8.18 -14.24 32.31
N LEU A 360 -7.57 -13.16 31.79
CA LEU A 360 -6.36 -12.57 32.35
C LEU A 360 -6.67 -11.54 33.44
N ARG A 361 -7.96 -11.19 33.63
CA ARG A 361 -8.40 -10.08 34.48
C ARG A 361 -7.85 -8.75 33.99
N SER A 362 -8.30 -7.67 34.61
CA SER A 362 -7.84 -6.31 34.34
C SER A 362 -7.77 -5.57 35.67
N ALA A 363 -6.78 -4.68 35.83
CA ALA A 363 -6.67 -3.81 36.98
C ALA A 363 -6.22 -2.41 36.53
N ARG A 364 -6.68 -1.38 37.25
CA ARG A 364 -6.10 -0.04 37.14
C ARG A 364 -4.75 -0.04 37.85
N SER A 365 -3.72 0.52 37.22
CA SER A 365 -2.38 0.61 37.79
C SER A 365 -1.94 2.08 37.86
N GLU A 366 -1.96 2.65 39.06
CA GLU A 366 -1.37 3.98 39.29
C GLU A 366 0.16 3.90 39.28
N GLU A 367 0.74 2.77 39.70
CA GLU A 367 2.18 2.57 39.69
C GLU A 367 2.74 2.61 38.26
N PHE A 368 2.04 2.04 37.26
CA PHE A 368 2.47 2.11 35.85
C PHE A 368 2.45 3.54 35.25
N ARG A 369 1.80 4.51 35.91
CA ARG A 369 1.86 5.92 35.49
C ARG A 369 3.19 6.58 35.86
N THR A 370 3.92 6.01 36.82
CA THR A 370 5.25 6.46 37.24
C THR A 370 6.36 5.84 36.37
N VAL A 371 7.51 6.51 36.27
CA VAL A 371 8.67 5.96 35.55
C VAL A 371 9.22 4.73 36.29
N GLU A 372 9.18 4.76 37.61
CA GLU A 372 9.62 3.69 38.51
C GLU A 372 8.83 2.41 38.29
N GLY A 373 7.50 2.51 38.23
CA GLY A 373 6.63 1.37 37.93
C GLY A 373 6.89 0.76 36.56
N ARG A 374 7.04 1.60 35.53
CA ARG A 374 7.39 1.13 34.19
C ARG A 374 8.78 0.48 34.13
N LYS A 375 9.75 1.02 34.86
CA LYS A 375 11.07 0.41 34.98
C LYS A 375 11.01 -0.99 35.59
N LYS A 376 10.24 -1.18 36.68
CA LYS A 376 10.01 -2.52 37.27
C LYS A 376 9.36 -3.48 36.28
N ALA A 377 8.33 -3.04 35.55
CA ALA A 377 7.69 -3.83 34.50
C ALA A 377 8.70 -4.25 33.40
N HIS A 378 9.58 -3.35 32.97
CA HIS A 378 10.64 -3.67 32.02
C HIS A 378 11.65 -4.68 32.58
N GLU A 379 12.07 -4.52 33.83
CA GLU A 379 12.96 -5.47 34.52
C GLU A 379 12.33 -6.87 34.59
N GLN A 380 11.03 -6.97 34.87
CA GLN A 380 10.29 -8.23 34.84
C GLN A 380 10.25 -8.88 33.46
N MET A 381 10.05 -8.09 32.40
CA MET A 381 10.11 -8.58 31.03
C MET A 381 11.48 -9.15 30.68
N ILE A 382 12.56 -8.45 31.04
CA ILE A 382 13.94 -8.93 30.83
C ILE A 382 14.18 -10.22 31.60
N ALA A 383 13.84 -10.26 32.89
CA ALA A 383 14.05 -11.42 33.76
C ALA A 383 13.31 -12.67 33.22
N ASN A 384 12.14 -12.47 32.62
CA ASN A 384 11.31 -13.54 32.06
C ASN A 384 11.50 -13.76 30.55
N LYS A 385 12.46 -13.07 29.94
CA LYS A 385 12.80 -13.13 28.51
C LYS A 385 11.59 -12.87 27.60
N ILE A 386 10.78 -11.88 27.93
CA ILE A 386 9.62 -11.46 27.13
C ILE A 386 10.11 -10.36 26.18
N ASP A 387 10.05 -10.63 24.88
CA ASP A 387 10.65 -9.77 23.85
C ASP A 387 9.68 -8.69 23.35
N ALA A 388 8.37 -8.93 23.44
CA ALA A 388 7.34 -7.99 22.98
C ALA A 388 6.01 -8.17 23.73
N LEU A 389 5.13 -7.17 23.61
CA LEU A 389 3.79 -7.18 24.22
C LEU A 389 2.68 -6.97 23.20
N VAL A 390 1.58 -7.70 23.39
CA VAL A 390 0.26 -7.39 22.84
C VAL A 390 -0.63 -6.88 23.96
N VAL A 391 -1.11 -5.64 23.84
CA VAL A 391 -1.99 -5.01 24.84
C VAL A 391 -3.40 -4.87 24.30
N ILE A 392 -4.39 -5.38 25.02
CA ILE A 392 -5.81 -5.31 24.63
C ILE A 392 -6.52 -4.33 25.56
N GLY A 393 -7.10 -3.27 25.01
CA GLY A 393 -7.79 -2.26 25.82
C GLY A 393 -8.17 -0.99 25.05
N GLY A 394 -8.49 0.06 25.80
CA GLY A 394 -8.81 1.39 25.28
C GLY A 394 -7.65 2.41 25.39
N ASP A 395 -8.00 3.70 25.33
CA ASP A 395 -7.05 4.83 25.30
C ASP A 395 -6.02 4.84 26.43
N GLY A 396 -6.45 4.57 27.66
CA GLY A 396 -5.55 4.53 28.81
C GLY A 396 -4.48 3.43 28.67
N THR A 397 -4.86 2.30 28.09
CA THR A 397 -3.96 1.18 27.83
C THR A 397 -2.91 1.56 26.80
N PHE A 398 -3.31 2.18 25.69
CA PHE A 398 -2.37 2.62 24.64
C PHE A 398 -1.49 3.79 25.07
N SER A 399 -2.00 4.67 25.94
CA SER A 399 -1.21 5.74 26.54
C SER A 399 -0.04 5.19 27.36
N GLY A 400 -0.31 4.20 28.22
CA GLY A 400 0.73 3.48 28.96
C GLY A 400 1.73 2.79 28.02
N ALA A 401 1.23 2.05 27.03
CA ALA A 401 2.05 1.32 26.06
C ALA A 401 2.97 2.25 25.25
N ARG A 402 2.48 3.42 24.84
CA ARG A 402 3.25 4.43 24.10
C ARG A 402 4.44 4.92 24.93
N ILE A 403 4.19 5.32 26.17
CA ILE A 403 5.25 5.82 27.06
C ILE A 403 6.26 4.72 27.34
N PHE A 404 5.77 3.51 27.64
CA PHE A 404 6.61 2.35 27.90
C PHE A 404 7.52 2.00 26.71
N THR A 405 6.98 2.03 25.48
CA THR A 405 7.76 1.81 24.25
C THR A 405 8.81 2.91 24.04
N GLN A 406 8.48 4.17 24.34
CA GLN A 406 9.40 5.29 24.19
C GLN A 406 10.57 5.24 25.19
N GLU A 407 10.33 4.76 26.41
CA GLU A 407 11.35 4.72 27.47
C GLU A 407 12.30 3.52 27.34
N PHE A 408 11.80 2.36 26.94
CA PHE A 408 12.54 1.10 26.99
C PHE A 408 12.74 0.40 25.63
N ASP A 409 12.26 1.01 24.54
CA ASP A 409 12.38 0.50 23.17
C ASP A 409 11.83 -0.91 22.94
N ILE A 410 10.76 -1.27 23.67
CA ILE A 410 10.10 -2.58 23.56
C ILE A 410 9.04 -2.56 22.45
N PRO A 411 8.97 -3.58 21.57
CA PRO A 411 7.87 -3.74 20.64
C PRO A 411 6.53 -3.97 21.38
N VAL A 412 5.60 -3.04 21.20
CA VAL A 412 4.23 -3.15 21.72
C VAL A 412 3.22 -2.91 20.59
N VAL A 413 2.27 -3.83 20.44
CA VAL A 413 1.12 -3.70 19.53
C VAL A 413 -0.19 -3.72 20.32
N GLY A 414 -1.08 -2.79 20.01
CA GLY A 414 -2.37 -2.63 20.69
C GLY A 414 -3.53 -3.21 19.89
N ILE A 415 -4.49 -3.79 20.60
CA ILE A 415 -5.77 -4.26 20.05
C ILE A 415 -6.90 -3.46 20.73
N PRO A 416 -7.80 -2.83 19.97
CA PRO A 416 -8.87 -1.98 20.50
C PRO A 416 -9.95 -2.81 21.19
N GLY A 417 -9.84 -2.97 22.51
CA GLY A 417 -10.79 -3.69 23.37
C GLY A 417 -11.52 -2.75 24.30
N THR A 418 -12.65 -2.20 23.84
CA THR A 418 -13.52 -1.29 24.60
C THR A 418 -14.92 -1.32 23.99
N ILE A 419 -15.95 -1.06 24.80
CA ILE A 419 -17.31 -0.90 24.28
C ILE A 419 -17.56 0.49 23.71
N ASP A 420 -16.74 1.48 24.07
CA ASP A 420 -17.01 2.92 23.83
C ASP A 420 -16.91 3.30 22.33
N ASN A 421 -16.19 2.51 21.52
CA ASN A 421 -15.94 2.74 20.09
C ASN A 421 -15.36 4.11 19.72
N ASP A 422 -14.66 4.73 20.65
CA ASP A 422 -14.10 6.08 20.61
C ASP A 422 -12.67 6.16 20.05
N LEU A 423 -12.03 5.00 19.84
CA LEU A 423 -10.65 4.92 19.35
C LEU A 423 -10.50 5.34 17.89
N PHE A 424 -9.60 6.30 17.63
CA PHE A 424 -9.27 6.72 16.27
C PHE A 424 -8.41 5.69 15.53
N GLY A 425 -8.71 5.47 14.24
CA GLY A 425 -7.98 4.55 13.38
C GLY A 425 -8.62 3.17 13.23
N THR A 426 -9.80 2.96 13.81
CA THR A 426 -10.64 1.79 13.60
C THR A 426 -12.11 2.17 13.52
N ASP A 427 -12.85 1.54 12.60
CA ASP A 427 -14.30 1.72 12.44
C ASP A 427 -15.07 1.09 13.60
N TYR A 428 -14.56 -0.03 14.13
CA TYR A 428 -15.15 -0.80 15.22
C TYR A 428 -14.10 -1.18 16.27
N THR A 429 -14.51 -1.23 17.53
CA THR A 429 -13.72 -1.73 18.67
C THR A 429 -14.36 -3.00 19.20
N ILE A 430 -13.56 -3.90 19.76
CA ILE A 430 -14.02 -5.20 20.25
C ILE A 430 -14.89 -4.98 21.49
N GLY A 431 -16.14 -5.42 21.39
CA GLY A 431 -17.17 -5.37 22.43
C GLY A 431 -18.26 -4.35 22.14
N TYR A 432 -18.05 -3.45 21.18
CA TYR A 432 -19.03 -2.44 20.82
C TYR A 432 -20.32 -3.04 20.25
N ASP A 433 -20.20 -4.02 19.34
CA ASP A 433 -21.37 -4.66 18.73
C ASP A 433 -22.18 -5.44 19.77
N THR A 434 -21.51 -6.16 20.67
CA THR A 434 -22.16 -6.87 21.78
C THR A 434 -22.84 -5.92 22.75
N ALA A 435 -22.22 -4.77 23.06
CA ALA A 435 -22.83 -3.75 23.91
C ALA A 435 -24.11 -3.20 23.28
N ILE A 436 -24.11 -2.88 21.98
CA ILE A 436 -25.31 -2.43 21.26
C ILE A 436 -26.41 -3.49 21.32
N ASN A 437 -26.09 -4.77 21.05
CA ASN A 437 -27.08 -5.85 21.12
C ASN A 437 -27.65 -6.05 22.53
N THR A 438 -26.84 -5.78 23.57
CA THR A 438 -27.32 -5.81 24.96
C THR A 438 -28.29 -4.66 25.25
N VAL A 439 -28.02 -3.46 24.71
CA VAL A 439 -28.96 -2.34 24.81
C VAL A 439 -30.26 -2.68 24.08
N ILE A 440 -30.19 -3.18 22.84
CA ILE A 440 -31.37 -3.57 22.05
C ILE A 440 -32.23 -4.57 22.82
N ASP A 441 -31.64 -5.65 23.34
CA ASP A 441 -32.37 -6.67 24.11
C ASP A 441 -33.06 -6.09 25.37
N ALA A 442 -32.41 -5.14 26.05
CA ALA A 442 -33.02 -4.46 27.19
C ALA A 442 -34.17 -3.53 26.77
N VAL A 443 -33.99 -2.76 25.69
CA VAL A 443 -34.99 -1.84 25.17
C VAL A 443 -36.22 -2.58 24.67
N ASP A 444 -36.05 -3.69 23.96
CA ASP A 444 -37.15 -4.51 23.44
C ASP A 444 -38.00 -5.07 24.60
N LYS A 445 -37.35 -5.57 25.67
CA LYS A 445 -38.04 -6.02 26.89
C LYS A 445 -38.80 -4.89 27.59
N ILE A 446 -38.23 -3.69 27.60
CA ILE A 446 -38.90 -2.50 28.18
C ILE A 446 -40.12 -2.14 27.32
N ARG A 447 -39.98 -2.17 25.98
CA ARG A 447 -41.04 -1.83 25.03
C ARG A 447 -42.29 -2.69 25.19
N ASP A 448 -42.13 -4.00 25.41
CA ASP A 448 -43.25 -4.92 25.67
C ASP A 448 -44.11 -4.50 26.87
N THR A 449 -43.50 -3.84 27.86
CA THR A 449 -44.21 -3.32 29.05
C THR A 449 -44.71 -1.89 28.88
N ALA A 450 -44.17 -1.16 27.89
CA ALA A 450 -44.49 0.23 27.60
C ALA A 450 -45.79 0.34 26.79
N SER A 451 -46.02 -0.54 25.82
CA SER A 451 -47.19 -0.48 24.93
C SER A 451 -48.54 -0.62 25.62
N ALA A 452 -48.56 -1.04 26.90
CA ALA A 452 -49.77 -1.17 27.71
C ALA A 452 -50.26 0.14 28.36
N HIS A 453 -49.42 1.18 28.44
CA HIS A 453 -49.72 2.44 29.15
C HIS A 453 -49.00 3.65 28.52
N ASN A 454 -49.57 4.86 28.63
CA ASN A 454 -48.97 6.14 28.20
C ASN A 454 -47.67 6.49 28.95
N ARG A 455 -46.56 5.85 28.57
CA ARG A 455 -45.27 5.89 29.28
C ARG A 455 -44.13 6.41 28.39
N LEU A 456 -43.25 7.18 29.00
CA LEU A 456 -42.00 7.64 28.40
C LEU A 456 -40.82 7.03 29.16
N PHE A 457 -40.01 6.22 28.48
CA PHE A 457 -38.86 5.54 29.05
C PHE A 457 -37.56 6.24 28.68
N PHE A 458 -36.81 6.72 29.66
CA PHE A 458 -35.44 7.18 29.50
C PHE A 458 -34.49 6.04 29.82
N ILE A 459 -33.66 5.66 28.85
CA ILE A 459 -32.74 4.52 28.97
C ILE A 459 -31.32 5.05 28.87
N GLU A 460 -30.59 4.96 29.98
CA GLU A 460 -29.20 5.41 30.05
C GLU A 460 -28.25 4.29 29.60
N VAL A 461 -27.42 4.61 28.62
CA VAL A 461 -26.44 3.70 28.02
C VAL A 461 -25.02 4.22 28.27
N MET A 462 -24.06 3.29 28.30
CA MET A 462 -22.65 3.63 28.47
C MET A 462 -22.09 4.28 27.20
N GLY A 463 -20.90 4.86 27.32
CA GLY A 463 -20.17 5.46 26.19
C GLY A 463 -19.15 6.53 26.61
N ARG A 464 -18.98 6.75 27.92
CA ARG A 464 -18.20 7.84 28.51
C ARG A 464 -18.53 9.15 27.82
N ASP A 465 -17.54 9.76 27.17
CA ASP A 465 -17.66 11.07 26.52
C ASP A 465 -18.11 10.97 25.05
N ALA A 466 -18.60 9.80 24.62
CA ALA A 466 -18.93 9.49 23.22
C ALA A 466 -20.34 8.89 23.06
N GLY A 467 -21.06 9.35 22.04
CA GLY A 467 -22.44 8.99 21.75
C GLY A 467 -22.65 7.75 20.87
N PHE A 468 -21.61 6.95 20.60
CA PHE A 468 -21.68 5.86 19.60
C PHE A 468 -22.70 4.79 19.95
N ILE A 469 -22.69 4.27 21.20
CA ILE A 469 -23.63 3.24 21.66
C ILE A 469 -25.05 3.80 21.61
N ALA A 470 -25.27 5.00 22.15
CA ALA A 470 -26.57 5.65 22.17
C ALA A 470 -27.14 5.84 20.76
N LEU A 471 -26.36 6.38 19.83
CA LEU A 471 -26.82 6.61 18.46
C LEU A 471 -27.17 5.32 17.73
N ARG A 472 -26.28 4.33 17.76
CA ARG A 472 -26.50 3.07 17.04
C ARG A 472 -27.64 2.25 17.64
N SER A 473 -27.70 2.18 18.97
CA SER A 473 -28.77 1.45 19.65
C SER A 473 -30.10 2.15 19.46
N GLY A 474 -30.16 3.48 19.59
CA GLY A 474 -31.39 4.24 19.38
C GLY A 474 -31.95 4.11 17.96
N ILE A 475 -31.09 4.15 16.92
CA ILE A 475 -31.53 3.86 15.55
C ILE A 475 -32.06 2.43 15.43
N ALA A 476 -31.33 1.44 15.97
CA ALA A 476 -31.70 0.02 15.87
C ALA A 476 -33.01 -0.30 16.60
N THR A 477 -33.29 0.37 17.71
CA THR A 477 -34.54 0.21 18.46
C THR A 477 -35.65 1.12 17.92
N GLY A 478 -35.36 2.12 17.10
CA GLY A 478 -36.34 3.14 16.71
C GLY A 478 -36.75 4.00 17.89
N ALA A 479 -35.76 4.60 18.57
CA ALA A 479 -35.99 5.55 19.65
C ALA A 479 -36.53 6.88 19.11
N GLU A 480 -37.42 7.50 19.88
CA GLU A 480 -38.05 8.79 19.57
C GLU A 480 -37.04 9.93 19.68
N ALA A 481 -36.12 9.83 20.63
CA ALA A 481 -35.02 10.76 20.79
C ALA A 481 -33.75 10.05 21.27
N ILE A 482 -32.61 10.54 20.81
CA ILE A 482 -31.29 10.07 21.21
C ILE A 482 -30.50 11.28 21.67
N LEU A 483 -30.06 11.25 22.93
CA LEU A 483 -29.31 12.34 23.56
C LEU A 483 -27.84 11.92 23.66
N ILE A 484 -26.97 12.65 22.95
CA ILE A 484 -25.54 12.37 22.86
C ILE A 484 -24.68 13.61 23.11
N PRO A 485 -23.47 13.46 23.68
CA PRO A 485 -22.59 14.59 24.00
C PRO A 485 -22.18 15.43 22.78
N GLU A 486 -22.18 14.83 21.59
CA GLU A 486 -21.75 15.47 20.34
C GLU A 486 -22.76 16.45 19.74
N LYS A 487 -24.01 16.49 20.22
CA LYS A 487 -25.07 17.36 19.68
C LYS A 487 -25.82 18.08 20.81
N GLU A 488 -25.67 19.41 20.89
CA GLU A 488 -26.14 20.24 22.01
C GLU A 488 -27.65 20.57 21.97
N THR A 489 -28.37 20.24 20.90
CA THR A 489 -29.73 20.77 20.62
C THR A 489 -30.89 19.86 21.03
N HIS A 490 -30.65 18.76 21.73
CA HIS A 490 -31.62 17.66 21.79
C HIS A 490 -32.81 17.83 22.75
N THR A 491 -32.72 18.63 23.82
CA THR A 491 -33.89 18.92 24.66
C THR A 491 -35.01 19.59 23.86
N GLN A 492 -34.65 20.42 22.87
CA GLN A 492 -35.61 21.07 21.97
C GLN A 492 -36.22 20.10 20.96
N GLU A 493 -35.46 19.10 20.49
CA GLU A 493 -35.97 18.05 19.59
C GLU A 493 -36.92 17.12 20.33
N LEU A 494 -36.57 16.74 21.56
CA LEU A 494 -37.45 15.99 22.44
C LEU A 494 -38.73 16.76 22.74
N GLN A 495 -38.65 18.06 23.08
CA GLN A 495 -39.83 18.92 23.26
C GLN A 495 -40.68 18.98 22.00
N LYS A 496 -40.09 19.20 20.81
CA LYS A 496 -40.83 19.19 19.53
C LYS A 496 -41.53 17.86 19.26
N TYR A 497 -40.91 16.73 19.60
CA TYR A 497 -41.54 15.42 19.51
C TYR A 497 -42.74 15.32 20.46
N LEU A 498 -42.56 15.69 21.73
CA LEU A 498 -43.61 15.65 22.75
C LEU A 498 -44.79 16.57 22.39
N GLU A 499 -44.52 17.75 21.80
CA GLU A 499 -45.53 18.70 21.32
C GLU A 499 -46.30 18.18 20.08
N LYS A 500 -45.62 17.51 19.15
CA LYS A 500 -46.24 16.94 17.93
C LYS A 500 -47.02 15.65 18.20
N GLY A 501 -46.56 14.82 19.14
CA GLY A 501 -47.14 13.52 19.46
C GLY A 501 -48.51 13.56 20.15
N TYR A 502 -48.97 14.74 20.60
CA TYR A 502 -50.25 14.92 21.30
C TYR A 502 -51.49 14.55 20.48
N LYS A 503 -51.42 14.49 19.14
CA LYS A 503 -52.64 14.46 18.32
C LYS A 503 -53.05 13.13 17.70
N GLU A 504 -52.14 12.18 17.44
CA GLU A 504 -52.54 10.95 16.72
C GLU A 504 -51.78 9.69 17.21
N HIS A 505 -52.46 8.89 18.03
CA HIS A 505 -52.32 7.42 18.18
C HIS A 505 -51.02 6.75 18.71
N LYS A 506 -50.01 7.46 19.23
CA LYS A 506 -48.85 6.79 19.89
C LYS A 506 -48.96 6.81 21.43
N SER A 507 -49.04 5.62 22.03
CA SER A 507 -49.27 5.42 23.48
C SER A 507 -47.99 5.15 24.30
N SER A 508 -46.78 5.18 23.75
CA SER A 508 -45.54 5.02 24.55
C SER A 508 -44.30 5.47 23.75
N GLY A 509 -43.24 5.92 24.42
CA GLY A 509 -41.98 6.33 23.77
C GLY A 509 -40.73 5.97 24.56
N ILE A 510 -39.60 5.93 23.87
CA ILE A 510 -38.26 5.57 24.32
C ILE A 510 -37.28 6.69 23.96
N VAL A 511 -36.54 7.14 24.96
CA VAL A 511 -35.47 8.12 24.85
C VAL A 511 -34.17 7.45 25.28
N ILE A 512 -33.19 7.38 24.38
CA ILE A 512 -31.85 6.84 24.70
C ILE A 512 -30.95 8.00 25.13
N VAL A 513 -30.27 7.85 26.26
CA VAL A 513 -29.40 8.88 26.83
C VAL A 513 -28.00 8.31 27.04
N ALA A 514 -26.98 8.93 26.47
CA ALA A 514 -25.59 8.58 26.74
C ALA A 514 -25.17 9.06 28.16
N GLU A 515 -24.39 8.25 28.88
CA GLU A 515 -23.95 8.57 30.26
C GLU A 515 -23.14 9.87 30.39
N GLY A 516 -22.39 10.27 29.35
CA GLY A 516 -21.61 11.51 29.33
C GLY A 516 -22.36 12.75 28.83
N ASP A 517 -23.68 12.67 28.71
CA ASP A 517 -24.48 13.81 28.27
C ASP A 517 -24.41 14.99 29.26
N LYS A 518 -24.24 16.20 28.73
CA LYS A 518 -24.02 17.42 29.53
C LYS A 518 -25.22 17.84 30.36
N SER A 519 -26.42 17.33 30.08
CA SER A 519 -27.66 17.65 30.81
C SER A 519 -27.82 16.88 32.12
N GLY A 520 -26.82 16.10 32.53
CA GLY A 520 -26.77 15.50 33.87
C GLY A 520 -27.36 14.09 33.96
N GLY A 521 -27.31 13.32 32.87
CA GLY A 521 -27.76 11.92 32.81
C GLY A 521 -29.28 11.75 32.73
N ALA A 522 -29.73 10.50 32.57
CA ALA A 522 -31.13 10.20 32.25
C ALA A 522 -32.12 10.67 33.34
N TYR A 523 -31.74 10.59 34.62
CA TYR A 523 -32.58 11.02 35.74
C TYR A 523 -32.85 12.53 35.76
N THR A 524 -31.85 13.34 35.44
CA THR A 524 -31.98 14.80 35.46
C THR A 524 -32.92 15.24 34.35
N ILE A 525 -32.71 14.73 33.14
CA ILE A 525 -33.52 15.03 31.97
C ILE A 525 -34.96 14.54 32.17
N ALA A 526 -35.14 13.31 32.65
CA ALA A 526 -36.46 12.76 32.96
C ALA A 526 -37.22 13.60 34.00
N LYS A 527 -36.54 14.14 35.01
CA LYS A 527 -37.14 15.00 36.05
C LYS A 527 -37.55 16.36 35.50
N GLU A 528 -36.78 16.95 34.60
CA GLU A 528 -37.11 18.22 33.95
C GLU A 528 -38.34 18.04 33.05
N ILE A 529 -38.32 17.04 32.18
CA ILE A 529 -39.43 16.73 31.27
C ILE A 529 -40.70 16.36 32.05
N GLY A 530 -40.59 15.64 33.16
CA GLY A 530 -41.73 15.28 34.01
C GLY A 530 -42.39 16.46 34.72
N LYS A 531 -41.68 17.58 34.91
CA LYS A 531 -42.29 18.81 35.42
C LYS A 531 -43.09 19.55 34.34
N GLU A 532 -42.58 19.54 33.12
CA GLU A 532 -43.18 20.22 31.97
C GLU A 532 -44.37 19.44 31.40
N HIS A 533 -44.31 18.11 31.50
CA HIS A 533 -45.31 17.20 30.95
C HIS A 533 -45.80 16.17 31.98
N PRO A 534 -46.62 16.58 32.97
CA PRO A 534 -47.12 15.70 34.03
C PRO A 534 -48.08 14.59 33.53
N GLU A 535 -48.54 14.68 32.28
CA GLU A 535 -49.41 13.70 31.63
C GLU A 535 -48.72 12.38 31.27
N TYR A 536 -47.38 12.35 31.17
CA TYR A 536 -46.63 11.13 30.88
C TYR A 536 -46.22 10.42 32.17
N ASP A 537 -46.43 9.09 32.22
CA ASP A 537 -45.81 8.26 33.24
C ASP A 537 -44.33 8.01 32.86
N ILE A 538 -43.43 8.81 33.45
CA ILE A 538 -42.00 8.74 33.15
C ILE A 538 -41.32 7.62 33.94
N ARG A 539 -40.48 6.85 33.24
CA ARG A 539 -39.64 5.79 33.81
C ARG A 539 -38.19 5.97 33.36
N VAL A 540 -37.26 5.68 34.25
CA VAL A 540 -35.82 5.73 33.97
C VAL A 540 -35.22 4.36 34.20
N SER A 541 -34.44 3.87 33.24
CA SER A 541 -33.69 2.62 33.33
C SER A 541 -32.21 2.89 33.05
N VAL A 542 -31.35 2.63 34.03
CA VAL A 542 -29.90 2.73 33.86
C VAL A 542 -29.34 1.34 33.66
N LEU A 543 -28.91 1.02 32.43
CA LEU A 543 -28.40 -0.31 32.10
C LEU A 543 -27.04 -0.58 32.75
N GLY A 544 -26.19 0.45 32.81
CA GLY A 544 -24.87 0.39 33.44
C GLY A 544 -24.02 -0.77 32.94
N HIS A 545 -23.35 -1.47 33.87
CA HIS A 545 -22.30 -2.45 33.56
C HIS A 545 -22.79 -3.72 32.85
N MET A 546 -24.10 -3.94 32.71
CA MET A 546 -24.60 -5.08 31.92
C MET A 546 -24.08 -5.05 30.48
N GLN A 547 -23.83 -3.85 29.95
CA GLN A 547 -23.33 -3.59 28.59
C GLN A 547 -21.88 -4.06 28.37
N ARG A 548 -21.11 -4.30 29.45
CA ARG A 548 -19.75 -4.87 29.38
C ARG A 548 -19.72 -6.39 29.51
N GLY A 549 -20.81 -6.96 30.00
CA GLY A 549 -20.95 -8.40 30.22
C GLY A 549 -21.53 -9.13 29.01
N GLY A 550 -21.74 -10.44 29.17
CA GLY A 550 -22.37 -11.27 28.15
C GLY A 550 -21.40 -11.92 27.17
N SER A 551 -21.91 -12.91 26.44
CA SER A 551 -21.14 -13.60 25.40
C SER A 551 -20.97 -12.64 24.20
N PRO A 552 -19.74 -12.50 23.64
CA PRO A 552 -19.55 -11.68 22.46
C PRO A 552 -20.36 -12.18 21.27
N SER A 553 -20.84 -11.24 20.46
CA SER A 553 -21.53 -11.48 19.19
C SER A 553 -20.62 -12.16 18.17
N ALA A 554 -21.19 -12.60 17.05
CA ALA A 554 -20.41 -13.14 15.94
C ALA A 554 -19.41 -12.10 15.39
N PHE A 555 -19.84 -10.85 15.27
CA PHE A 555 -19.01 -9.77 14.75
C PHE A 555 -17.81 -9.48 15.66
N ASP A 556 -18.03 -9.38 16.97
CA ASP A 556 -16.94 -9.16 17.93
C ASP A 556 -15.98 -10.35 18.00
N ARG A 557 -16.47 -11.59 17.93
CA ARG A 557 -15.59 -12.79 17.92
C ARG A 557 -14.70 -12.84 16.68
N VAL A 558 -15.25 -12.53 15.51
CA VAL A 558 -14.50 -12.53 14.24
C VAL A 558 -13.51 -11.37 14.24
N THR A 559 -13.96 -10.15 14.57
CA THR A 559 -13.11 -8.95 14.65
C THR A 559 -11.94 -9.16 15.62
N ALA A 560 -12.22 -9.65 16.82
CA ALA A 560 -11.19 -9.96 17.82
C ALA A 560 -10.21 -11.02 17.34
N SER A 561 -10.69 -12.01 16.58
CA SER A 561 -9.84 -13.06 16.02
C SER A 561 -8.91 -12.51 14.94
N THR A 562 -9.44 -11.70 14.02
CA THR A 562 -8.68 -11.04 12.95
C THR A 562 -7.61 -10.12 13.54
N LEU A 563 -7.99 -9.25 14.47
CA LEU A 563 -7.05 -8.31 15.10
C LEU A 563 -6.01 -9.02 15.97
N GLY A 564 -6.38 -10.13 16.63
CA GLY A 564 -5.43 -10.92 17.40
C GLY A 564 -4.35 -11.59 16.54
N VAL A 565 -4.70 -12.09 15.36
CA VAL A 565 -3.73 -12.60 14.38
C VAL A 565 -2.87 -11.46 13.83
N ALA A 566 -3.51 -10.38 13.38
CA ALA A 566 -2.83 -9.21 12.82
C ALA A 566 -1.83 -8.58 13.81
N ALA A 567 -2.13 -8.58 15.11
CA ALA A 567 -1.20 -8.06 16.11
C ALA A 567 0.11 -8.88 16.20
N VAL A 568 0.02 -10.21 16.06
CA VAL A 568 1.20 -11.08 16.06
C VAL A 568 1.97 -10.93 14.74
N GLU A 569 1.27 -10.84 13.61
CA GLU A 569 1.88 -10.59 12.31
C GLU A 569 2.60 -9.24 12.27
N ALA A 570 2.00 -8.20 12.85
CA ALA A 570 2.62 -6.89 12.98
C ALA A 570 3.92 -6.94 13.82
N LEU A 571 3.91 -7.66 14.94
CA LEU A 571 5.12 -7.87 15.73
C LEU A 571 6.21 -8.61 14.94
N LEU A 572 5.83 -9.61 14.15
CA LEU A 572 6.74 -10.37 13.29
C LEU A 572 7.30 -9.54 12.13
N ASP A 573 6.59 -8.51 11.70
CA ASP A 573 7.05 -7.53 10.70
C ASP A 573 7.84 -6.34 11.31
N ASP A 574 8.35 -6.50 12.53
CA ASP A 574 9.10 -5.48 13.27
C ASP A 574 8.31 -4.19 13.56
N GLN A 575 6.97 -4.23 13.54
CA GLN A 575 6.13 -3.09 13.89
C GLN A 575 6.13 -2.88 15.42
N LYS A 576 6.19 -1.62 15.85
CA LYS A 576 6.13 -1.23 17.27
C LYS A 576 5.39 0.08 17.48
N SER A 577 4.80 0.25 18.68
CA SER A 577 4.06 1.44 19.07
C SER A 577 2.85 1.74 18.17
N ILE A 578 2.16 0.69 17.71
CA ILE A 578 0.97 0.79 16.87
C ILE A 578 -0.23 0.06 17.48
N MET A 579 -1.42 0.49 17.12
CA MET A 579 -2.68 -0.23 17.27
C MET A 579 -3.05 -0.86 15.92
N VAL A 580 -3.49 -2.13 15.94
CA VAL A 580 -4.18 -2.76 14.80
C VAL A 580 -5.67 -2.43 14.85
N GLY A 581 -6.28 -2.05 13.73
CA GLY A 581 -7.70 -1.72 13.63
C GLY A 581 -8.34 -2.32 12.38
N ILE A 582 -9.63 -2.04 12.18
CA ILE A 582 -10.33 -2.33 10.92
C ILE A 582 -10.79 -1.01 10.32
N VAL A 583 -10.43 -0.75 9.07
CA VAL A 583 -10.92 0.40 8.30
C VAL A 583 -11.38 -0.10 6.94
N ASN A 584 -12.63 0.18 6.56
CA ASN A 584 -13.22 -0.27 5.29
C ASN A 584 -13.14 -1.80 5.09
N GLY A 585 -13.20 -2.57 6.17
CA GLY A 585 -13.13 -4.04 6.14
C GLY A 585 -11.72 -4.62 6.06
N GLU A 586 -10.69 -3.78 6.01
CA GLU A 586 -9.29 -4.21 5.97
C GLU A 586 -8.57 -3.90 7.28
N VAL A 587 -7.52 -4.68 7.58
CA VAL A 587 -6.67 -4.45 8.74
C VAL A 587 -5.87 -3.17 8.53
N SER A 588 -5.94 -2.25 9.49
CA SER A 588 -5.21 -0.99 9.50
C SER A 588 -4.13 -0.99 10.58
N HIS A 589 -3.01 -0.32 10.32
CA HIS A 589 -1.95 -0.06 11.29
C HIS A 589 -1.89 1.42 11.62
N VAL A 590 -2.09 1.77 12.88
CA VAL A 590 -2.19 3.18 13.31
C VAL A 590 -1.29 3.40 14.51
N SER A 591 -0.42 4.41 14.47
CA SER A 591 0.47 4.67 15.62
C SER A 591 -0.32 5.08 16.86
N PHE A 592 0.13 4.65 18.05
CA PHE A 592 -0.51 5.04 19.31
C PHE A 592 -0.66 6.56 19.45
N ASN A 593 0.33 7.32 18.96
CA ASN A 593 0.28 8.77 18.97
C ASN A 593 -0.92 9.32 18.18
N LYS A 594 -1.25 8.73 17.02
CA LYS A 594 -2.43 9.13 16.24
C LYS A 594 -3.72 8.68 16.91
N THR A 595 -3.77 7.45 17.42
CA THR A 595 -4.95 6.89 18.10
C THR A 595 -5.35 7.72 19.32
N ILE A 596 -4.39 8.14 20.14
CA ILE A 596 -4.65 8.88 21.40
C ILE A 596 -4.94 10.38 21.15
N LYS A 597 -4.28 11.00 20.17
CA LYS A 597 -4.43 12.45 19.94
C LYS A 597 -5.69 12.82 19.16
N ASN A 598 -6.12 11.95 18.25
CA ASN A 598 -7.26 12.24 17.40
C ASN A 598 -8.53 11.68 18.04
N LYS A 599 -9.62 12.43 17.95
CA LYS A 599 -10.94 11.96 18.38
C LYS A 599 -11.68 11.35 17.20
N LYS A 600 -12.29 10.19 17.40
CA LYS A 600 -13.26 9.65 16.46
C LYS A 600 -14.55 10.46 16.55
N LYS A 601 -15.07 10.87 15.39
CA LYS A 601 -16.33 11.60 15.32
C LYS A 601 -17.46 10.65 14.95
N VAL A 602 -18.63 10.91 15.51
CA VAL A 602 -19.89 10.35 15.04
C VAL A 602 -20.13 10.79 13.59
N LYS A 603 -20.64 9.89 12.74
CA LYS A 603 -20.90 10.20 11.34
C LYS A 603 -22.19 11.02 11.21
N ASP A 604 -22.11 12.17 10.56
CA ASP A 604 -23.28 13.02 10.28
C ASP A 604 -24.38 12.26 9.55
N SER A 605 -24.02 11.31 8.67
CA SER A 605 -24.99 10.47 7.97
C SER A 605 -25.84 9.60 8.91
N LEU A 606 -25.29 9.14 10.04
CA LEU A 606 -26.05 8.41 11.05
C LEU A 606 -26.95 9.34 11.87
N MET A 607 -26.49 10.56 12.14
CA MET A 607 -27.33 11.58 12.78
C MET A 607 -28.52 11.94 11.87
N SER A 608 -28.29 12.21 10.58
CA SER A 608 -29.35 12.49 9.61
C SER A 608 -30.29 11.30 9.41
N LEU A 609 -29.77 10.06 9.46
CA LEU A 609 -30.59 8.86 9.39
C LEU A 609 -31.59 8.81 10.55
N ASN A 610 -31.14 9.11 11.77
CA ASN A 610 -32.03 9.18 12.93
C ASN A 610 -33.13 10.23 12.73
N ASP A 611 -32.77 11.45 12.33
CA ASP A 611 -33.73 12.55 12.14
C ASP A 611 -34.82 12.20 11.10
N ILE A 612 -34.50 11.36 10.10
CA ILE A 612 -35.46 10.88 9.09
C ILE A 612 -36.36 9.77 9.66
N LEU A 613 -35.81 8.84 10.44
CA LEU A 613 -36.53 7.68 10.93
C LEU A 613 -37.44 7.98 12.14
N SER A 614 -37.18 9.09 12.85
CA SER A 614 -37.94 9.51 14.04
C SER A 614 -39.19 10.36 13.75
N ILE A 615 -39.70 10.38 12.49
CA ILE A 615 -40.91 11.12 12.11
C ILE A 615 -42.23 10.51 12.60
#